data_AF-A0A538HPI2-F1
#
_entry.id   AF-A0A538HPI2-F1
#
_cell.length_a   1.000
_cell.length_b   1.000
_cell.length_c   1.000
_cell.angle_alpha   90.00
_cell.angle_beta   90.00
_cell.angle_gamma   90.00
#
_symmetry.space_group_name_H-M   'P 1'
#
loop_
_entity.id
_entity.type
_entity.pdbx_description
1 polymer ?
#
loop_
_entity_poly.entity_id
_entity_poly.type
_entity_poly.pdbx_seq_one_letter_code
_entity_poly.pdbx_strand_id
1 'polypeptide(L)' 'QEEVYVVLRGSGRMKVDDEIVELTEWDAVRVPPDTWRGYEAGPEGLEMLVIGAPNLGEDPREDVDGQRDWWAD' A
#
# COMPACT_ATOMS: atom_id res chain seq x y z
N GLN A 1 -7.75 -7.01 3.30
CA GLN A 1 -7.26 -7.54 2.00
C GLN A 1 -5.74 -7.75 2.00
N GLU A 2 -5.22 -8.79 1.33
CA GLU A 2 -3.77 -8.93 1.00
C GLU A 2 -3.44 -8.26 -0.34
N GLU A 3 -2.33 -7.50 -0.38
CA GLU A 3 -1.90 -6.75 -1.57
C GLU A 3 -0.37 -6.81 -1.74
N VAL A 4 0.11 -6.76 -2.98
CA VAL A 4 1.52 -6.54 -3.32
C VAL A 4 1.65 -5.26 -4.12
N TYR A 5 2.52 -4.37 -3.65
CA TYR A 5 2.83 -3.08 -4.25
C TYR A 5 4.22 -3.16 -4.89
N VAL A 6 4.32 -2.88 -6.19
CA VAL A 6 5.59 -2.85 -6.93
C VAL A 6 5.84 -1.44 -7.44
N VAL A 7 6.97 -0.86 -7.08
CA VAL A 7 7.38 0.47 -7.56
C VAL A 7 7.93 0.33 -8.98
N LEU A 8 7.31 1.02 -9.93
CA LEU A 8 7.73 0.98 -11.34
C LEU A 8 8.64 2.15 -11.71
N ARG A 9 8.44 3.32 -11.09
CA ARG A 9 9.26 4.53 -11.26
C ARG A 9 9.13 5.46 -10.05
N GLY A 10 10.14 6.31 -9.87
CA GLY A 10 10.15 7.34 -8.84
C GLY A 10 10.54 6.78 -7.46
N SER A 11 10.12 7.49 -6.42
CA SER A 11 10.43 7.12 -5.04
C SER A 11 9.38 7.68 -4.09
N GLY A 12 9.37 7.19 -2.85
CA GLY A 12 8.48 7.67 -1.81
C GLY A 12 8.65 6.85 -0.55
N ARG A 13 7.62 6.86 0.29
CA ARG A 13 7.57 6.04 1.50
C ARG A 13 6.20 5.42 1.66
N MET A 14 6.17 4.27 2.32
CA MET A 14 4.94 3.57 2.65
C MET A 14 4.90 3.29 4.14
N LYS A 15 3.79 3.64 4.79
CA LYS A 15 3.49 3.22 6.15
C LYS A 15 2.73 1.91 6.09
N VAL A 16 3.23 0.89 6.76
CA VAL A 16 2.63 -0.45 6.90
C VAL A 16 2.53 -0.73 8.40
N ASP A 17 1.32 -0.60 8.94
CA ASP A 17 1.06 -0.46 10.38
C ASP A 17 1.99 0.58 11.04
N ASP A 18 2.91 0.13 11.90
CA ASP A 18 3.84 0.97 12.64
C ASP A 18 5.19 1.14 11.94
N GLU A 19 5.40 0.46 10.80
CA GLU A 19 6.64 0.51 10.03
C GLU A 19 6.53 1.53 8.89
N ILE A 20 7.58 2.34 8.71
CA ILE A 20 7.74 3.19 7.52
C ILE A 20 8.91 2.61 6.71
N VAL A 21 8.62 2.26 5.47
CA VAL A 21 9.60 1.77 4.51
C VAL A 21 9.83 2.80 3.41
N GLU A 22 11.09 3.06 3.10
CA GLU A 22 11.48 3.86 1.93
C GLU A 22 11.30 3.01 0.66
N LEU A 23 10.85 3.64 -0.41
CA LEU A 23 10.53 3.00 -1.67
C LEU A 23 11.38 3.57 -2.81
N THR A 24 11.98 2.65 -3.56
CA THR A 24 12.72 2.94 -4.79
C THR A 24 12.26 2.03 -5.93
N GLU A 25 12.66 2.36 -7.16
CA GLU A 25 12.30 1.58 -8.34
C GLU A 25 12.61 0.09 -8.17
N TRP A 26 11.64 -0.76 -8.50
CA TRP A 26 11.65 -2.23 -8.37
C TRP A 26 11.54 -2.80 -6.96
N ASP A 27 11.39 -1.96 -5.93
CA ASP A 27 10.99 -2.46 -4.62
C ASP A 27 9.57 -3.06 -4.68
N ALA A 28 9.40 -4.15 -3.94
CA ALA A 28 8.12 -4.83 -3.79
C ALA A 28 7.78 -4.96 -2.31
N VAL A 29 6.62 -4.41 -1.92
CA VAL A 29 6.09 -4.51 -0.55
C VAL A 29 4.87 -5.42 -0.56
N ARG A 30 4.94 -6.51 0.19
CA ARG A 30 3.76 -7.35 0.48
C ARG A 30 3.10 -6.83 1.74
N VAL A 31 1.81 -6.55 1.65
CA VAL A 31 0.95 -6.18 2.76
C VAL A 31 0.03 -7.35 3.08
N PRO A 32 0.12 -7.97 4.26
CA PRO A 32 -0.77 -9.04 4.66
C PRO A 32 -2.21 -8.54 4.88
N PRO A 33 -3.20 -9.45 4.99
CA PRO A 33 -4.54 -9.09 5.42
C PRO A 33 -4.54 -8.32 6.75
N ASP A 34 -5.60 -7.53 6.97
CA ASP A 34 -5.85 -6.76 8.20
C ASP A 34 -4.76 -5.75 8.59
N THR A 35 -3.84 -5.46 7.67
CA THR A 35 -2.74 -4.51 7.85
C THR A 35 -3.14 -3.14 7.32
N TRP A 36 -2.92 -2.10 8.12
CA TRP A 36 -3.11 -0.73 7.66
C TRP A 36 -1.95 -0.32 6.76
N ARG A 37 -2.27 0.41 5.70
CA ARG A 37 -1.27 0.86 4.74
C ARG A 37 -1.61 2.21 4.13
N GLY A 38 -0.57 2.99 3.84
CA GLY A 38 -0.65 4.24 3.09
C GLY A 38 0.69 4.55 2.43
N TYR A 39 0.70 5.29 1.32
CA TYR A 39 1.90 5.66 0.58
C TYR A 39 1.92 7.14 0.20
N GLU A 40 3.11 7.74 0.24
CA GLU A 40 3.36 9.15 -0.08
C GLU A 40 4.46 9.20 -1.14
N ALA A 41 4.17 9.92 -2.22
CA ALA A 41 5.11 10.11 -3.30
C ALA A 41 6.20 11.13 -2.90
N GLY A 42 7.44 10.83 -3.29
CA GLY A 42 8.53 11.78 -3.24
C GLY A 42 8.38 12.91 -4.28
N PRO A 43 9.34 13.84 -4.34
CA PRO A 43 9.26 15.04 -5.19
C PRO A 43 9.21 14.75 -6.69
N GLU A 44 9.72 13.60 -7.12
CA GLU A 44 9.71 13.16 -8.53
C GLU A 44 8.49 12.29 -8.88
N GLY A 45 7.57 12.08 -7.94
CA GLY A 45 6.42 11.20 -8.08
C GLY A 45 6.73 9.74 -7.72
N LEU A 46 5.67 8.93 -7.70
CA LEU A 46 5.71 7.52 -7.38
C LEU A 46 4.71 6.78 -8.28
N GLU A 47 5.23 5.95 -9.19
CA GLU A 47 4.43 5.09 -10.08
C GLU A 47 4.45 3.67 -9.52
N MET A 48 3.27 3.10 -9.24
CA MET A 48 3.14 1.79 -8.60
C MET A 48 2.13 0.90 -9.31
N LEU A 49 2.44 -0.39 -9.38
CA LEU A 49 1.51 -1.46 -9.71
C LEU A 49 1.07 -2.15 -8.42
N VAL A 50 -0.24 -2.23 -8.20
CA VAL A 50 -0.83 -2.90 -7.03
C VAL A 50 -1.58 -4.14 -7.48
N ILE A 51 -1.27 -5.26 -6.84
CA ILE A 51 -1.88 -6.56 -7.10
C ILE A 51 -2.59 -7.00 -5.82
N GLY A 52 -3.92 -6.92 -5.82
CA GLY A 52 -4.75 -7.42 -4.72
C GLY A 52 -5.09 -8.90 -4.89
N ALA A 53 -5.11 -9.64 -3.78
CA ALA A 53 -5.70 -10.97 -3.75
C ALA A 53 -7.19 -10.90 -4.13
N PRO A 54 -7.74 -11.93 -4.82
CA PRO A 54 -9.15 -11.94 -5.17
C PRO A 54 -10.02 -11.94 -3.91
N ASN A 55 -11.05 -11.10 -3.87
CA ASN A 55 -12.10 -11.22 -2.88
C ASN A 55 -12.94 -12.48 -3.22
N LEU A 56 -13.04 -13.41 -2.26
CA LEU A 56 -13.75 -14.68 -2.42
C LEU A 56 -15.17 -14.66 -1.82
N GLY A 57 -15.57 -13.52 -1.24
CA GLY A 57 -16.90 -13.30 -0.65
C GLY A 57 -17.91 -12.77 -1.65
N GLU A 58 -19.17 -12.64 -1.21
CA GLU A 58 -20.26 -12.11 -2.04
C GLU A 58 -20.17 -10.58 -2.20
N ASP A 59 -19.55 -9.88 -1.23
CA ASP A 59 -19.31 -8.44 -1.28
C ASP A 59 -17.81 -8.13 -1.45
N PRO A 60 -17.39 -7.58 -2.61
CA PRO A 60 -16.01 -7.22 -2.90
C PRO A 60 -15.38 -6.18 -1.95
N ARG A 61 -16.18 -5.49 -1.12
CA ARG A 61 -15.69 -4.45 -0.20
C ARG A 61 -15.76 -4.82 1.27
N GLU A 62 -16.25 -6.01 1.62
CA GLU A 62 -16.40 -6.42 3.02
C GLU A 62 -15.06 -6.43 3.78
N ASP A 63 -13.94 -6.65 3.08
CA ASP A 63 -12.60 -6.81 3.66
C ASP A 63 -11.72 -5.54 3.55
N VAL A 64 -12.34 -4.37 3.30
CA VAL A 64 -11.65 -3.09 3.15
C VAL A 64 -12.23 -2.05 4.09
N ASP A 65 -11.41 -1.57 5.03
CA ASP A 65 -11.68 -0.41 5.87
C ASP A 65 -10.71 0.73 5.53
N GLY A 66 -11.14 1.97 5.78
CA GLY A 66 -10.37 3.17 5.52
C GLY A 66 -10.65 4.25 6.57
N GLN A 67 -9.58 4.79 7.14
CA GLN A 67 -9.62 5.85 8.15
C GLN A 67 -8.84 7.06 7.66
N ARG A 68 -9.50 8.22 7.72
CA ARG A 68 -8.84 9.51 7.47
C ARG A 68 -7.86 9.81 8.59
N ASP A 69 -6.75 10.46 8.22
CA ASP A 69 -5.73 10.92 9.17
C ASP A 69 -5.09 9.77 9.99
N TRP A 70 -5.18 8.52 9.51
CA TRP A 70 -4.49 7.37 10.13
C TRP A 70 -2.97 7.50 10.00
N TRP A 71 -2.51 8.02 8.86
CA TRP A 71 -1.14 8.46 8.67
C TRP A 71 -1.13 9.99 8.67
N ALA A 72 -0.81 10.57 9.82
CA ALA A 72 -0.82 12.01 10.07
C ALA A 72 0.54 12.54 10.55
N ASP A 73 1.60 11.73 10.43
CA ASP A 73 2.97 12.04 10.84
C ASP A 73 3.86 12.53 9.69
#